data_AF-A0A3C0G0K0-F1
#
_entry.id   AF-A0A3C0G0K0-F1
#
_cell.length_a   1.000
_cell.length_b   1.000
_cell.length_c   1.000
_cell.angle_alpha   90.00
_cell.angle_beta   90.00
_cell.angle_gamma   90.00
#
_symmetry.space_group_name_H-M   'P 1'
#
loop_
_entity.id
_entity.type
_entity.pdbx_description
1 polymer ?
#
loop_
_entity_poly.entity_id
_entity_poly.type
_entity_poly.pdbx_seq_one_letter_code
_entity_poly.pdbx_strand_id
1 'polypeptide(L)'
;ERIWDKMTGDIDHEVAEYWKENFDLRHILERDWDKLGDNLKGKIHIYCGDMDNYYLNNAVYLMEDFLESTTDPYYEGEVKYGDRDEHCWNGDPDQPNAITRLRYNSMYVPKIMERIEKSAPKDADLTSWRYK
;
A
#
# COMPACT_ATOMS: atom_id res chain seq x y z
N GLU A 1 -13.22 20.73 -9.79
CA GLU A 1 -12.82 21.68 -8.72
C GLU A 1 -11.44 21.33 -8.17
N ARG A 2 -10.75 22.28 -7.53
CA ARG A 2 -9.44 22.06 -6.86
C ARG A 2 -9.68 21.99 -5.34
N ILE A 3 -8.93 21.15 -4.62
CA ILE A 3 -9.08 20.99 -3.16
C ILE A 3 -8.66 22.23 -2.35
N TRP A 4 -7.81 23.09 -2.93
CA TRP A 4 -7.40 24.33 -2.29
C TRP A 4 -7.10 25.43 -3.31
N ASP A 5 -7.14 26.66 -2.84
CA ASP A 5 -6.63 27.81 -3.56
C ASP A 5 -5.15 28.03 -3.24
N LYS A 6 -4.31 28.07 -4.29
CA LYS A 6 -2.85 28.14 -4.13
C LYS A 6 -2.33 29.51 -3.67
N MET A 7 -3.16 30.55 -3.74
CA MET A 7 -2.77 31.93 -3.39
C MET A 7 -3.15 32.27 -1.95
N THR A 8 -4.31 31.83 -1.52
CA THR A 8 -4.89 32.11 -0.19
C THR A 8 -4.65 30.98 0.80
N GLY A 9 -4.53 29.74 0.30
CA GLY A 9 -4.49 28.54 1.15
C GLY A 9 -5.87 28.06 1.58
N ASP A 10 -6.96 28.69 1.13
CA ASP A 10 -8.32 28.28 1.46
C ASP A 10 -8.60 26.87 0.96
N ILE A 11 -9.15 26.02 1.83
CA ILE A 11 -9.48 24.64 1.53
C ILE A 11 -10.95 24.56 1.09
N ASP A 12 -11.19 23.91 -0.04
CA ASP A 12 -12.53 23.53 -0.46
C ASP A 12 -12.95 22.26 0.30
N HIS A 13 -13.76 22.46 1.33
CA HIS A 13 -14.23 21.39 2.20
C HIS A 13 -15.19 20.41 1.50
N GLU A 14 -15.93 20.86 0.47
CA GLU A 14 -16.81 19.96 -0.28
C GLU A 14 -15.99 18.98 -1.12
N VAL A 15 -14.91 19.48 -1.75
CA VAL A 15 -13.96 18.63 -2.47
C VAL A 15 -13.23 17.68 -1.53
N ALA A 16 -12.78 18.17 -0.37
CA ALA A 16 -12.10 17.34 0.63
C ALA A 16 -13.00 16.20 1.15
N GLU A 17 -14.26 16.50 1.46
CA GLU A 17 -15.22 15.47 1.91
C GLU A 17 -15.52 14.47 0.79
N TYR A 18 -15.68 14.95 -0.45
CA TYR A 18 -15.83 14.06 -1.59
C TYR A 18 -14.62 13.13 -1.75
N TRP A 19 -13.39 13.64 -1.59
CA TRP A 19 -12.19 12.80 -1.67
C TRP A 19 -12.13 11.78 -0.54
N LYS A 20 -12.49 12.17 0.68
CA LYS A 20 -12.56 11.24 1.81
C LYS A 20 -13.53 10.09 1.54
N GLU A 21 -14.75 10.39 1.09
CA GLU A 21 -15.77 9.35 0.89
C GLU A 21 -15.50 8.43 -0.31
N ASN A 22 -14.72 8.88 -1.29
CA ASN A 22 -14.55 8.20 -2.59
C ASN A 22 -13.11 7.72 -2.91
N PHE A 23 -12.08 8.30 -2.30
CA PHE A 23 -10.68 8.05 -2.68
C PHE A 23 -9.70 7.87 -1.51
N ASP A 24 -10.05 8.26 -0.28
CA ASP A 24 -9.22 7.98 0.90
C ASP A 24 -9.28 6.47 1.20
N LEU A 25 -8.20 5.77 0.86
CA LEU A 25 -8.09 4.33 1.03
C LEU A 25 -8.27 3.90 2.49
N ARG A 26 -7.70 4.64 3.44
CA ARG A 26 -7.80 4.28 4.87
C ARG A 26 -9.25 4.40 5.31
N HIS A 27 -9.89 5.52 5.00
CA HIS A 27 -11.29 5.75 5.36
C HIS A 27 -12.22 4.68 4.75
N ILE A 28 -12.03 4.35 3.47
CA ILE A 28 -12.83 3.32 2.78
C ILE A 28 -12.62 1.95 3.41
N LEU A 29 -11.37 1.57 3.67
CA LEU A 29 -11.08 0.28 4.29
C LEU A 29 -11.65 0.20 5.72
N GLU A 30 -11.49 1.25 6.51
CA GLU A 30 -12.02 1.33 7.88
C GLU A 30 -13.55 1.25 7.91
N ARG A 31 -14.24 1.97 7.02
CA ARG A 31 -15.70 1.97 6.91
C ARG A 31 -16.27 0.64 6.42
N ASP A 32 -15.60 -0.01 5.47
CA ASP A 32 -16.14 -1.16 4.72
C ASP A 32 -15.36 -2.47 4.93
N TRP A 33 -14.55 -2.57 5.99
CA TRP A 33 -13.71 -3.77 6.22
C TRP A 33 -14.52 -5.06 6.28
N ASP A 34 -15.71 -5.06 6.89
CA ASP A 34 -16.60 -6.22 6.95
C ASP A 34 -16.97 -6.79 5.56
N LYS A 35 -16.90 -5.98 4.50
CA LYS A 35 -17.19 -6.38 3.11
C LYS A 35 -15.93 -6.67 2.31
N LEU A 36 -14.83 -6.02 2.65
CA LEU A 36 -13.59 -6.02 1.88
C LEU A 36 -12.52 -6.97 2.44
N GLY A 37 -12.53 -7.19 3.76
CA GLY A 37 -11.46 -7.86 4.49
C GLY A 37 -11.13 -9.23 3.94
N ASP A 38 -12.13 -10.10 3.73
CA ASP A 38 -11.92 -11.43 3.15
C ASP A 38 -11.32 -11.38 1.74
N ASN A 39 -11.68 -10.34 0.96
CA ASN A 39 -11.16 -10.16 -0.39
C ASN A 39 -9.74 -9.58 -0.38
N LEU A 40 -9.33 -8.85 0.65
CA LEU A 40 -8.05 -8.13 0.73
C LEU A 40 -7.04 -8.77 1.68
N LYS A 41 -7.45 -9.74 2.48
CA LYS A 41 -6.58 -10.51 3.36
C LYS A 41 -5.36 -11.05 2.62
N GLY A 42 -4.18 -10.71 3.11
CA GLY A 42 -2.89 -11.08 2.54
C GLY A 42 -2.55 -10.37 1.23
N LYS A 43 -3.17 -9.23 0.92
CA LYS A 43 -2.97 -8.51 -0.36
C LYS A 43 -2.55 -7.05 -0.22
N ILE A 44 -2.62 -6.46 0.97
CA ILE A 44 -2.23 -5.06 1.19
C ILE A 44 -0.75 -4.99 1.58
N HIS A 45 0.07 -4.36 0.73
CA HIS A 45 1.51 -4.19 0.93
C HIS A 45 1.86 -2.71 0.70
N ILE A 46 2.34 -2.01 1.71
CA ILE A 46 2.62 -0.57 1.66
C ILE A 46 4.08 -0.32 2.07
N TYR A 47 4.79 0.46 1.26
CA TYR A 47 6.18 0.86 1.50
C TYR A 47 6.26 2.38 1.44
N CYS A 48 6.88 3.00 2.44
CA CYS A 48 7.08 4.45 2.50
C CYS A 48 8.40 4.80 3.17
N GLY A 49 9.11 5.83 2.71
CA GLY A 49 10.26 6.35 3.45
C GLY A 49 9.79 7.12 4.69
N ASP A 50 10.48 7.01 5.82
CA ASP A 50 10.11 7.78 7.03
C ASP A 50 10.51 9.27 6.94
N MET A 51 11.35 9.61 5.96
CA MET A 51 11.75 10.97 5.58
C MET A 51 11.19 11.36 4.20
N ASP A 52 9.98 10.90 3.86
CA ASP A 52 9.30 11.26 2.62
C ASP A 52 9.14 12.81 2.51
N ASN A 53 9.62 13.37 1.40
CA ASN A 53 9.65 14.82 1.20
C ASN A 53 8.30 15.46 0.85
N TYR A 54 7.26 14.64 0.68
CA TYR A 54 5.85 15.05 0.59
C TYR A 54 5.07 14.74 1.88
N TYR A 55 5.73 14.24 2.93
CA TYR A 55 5.14 13.90 4.23
C TYR A 55 4.02 12.86 4.16
N LEU A 56 4.07 11.97 3.16
CA LEU A 56 3.07 10.92 2.95
C LEU A 56 3.09 9.86 4.06
N ASN A 57 4.23 9.69 4.75
CA ASN A 57 4.41 8.74 5.85
C ASN A 57 3.38 8.93 6.97
N ASN A 58 2.96 10.16 7.27
CA ASN A 58 1.92 10.43 8.27
C ASN A 58 0.60 9.71 7.97
N ALA A 59 0.17 9.72 6.70
CA ALA A 59 -1.03 9.01 6.29
C ALA A 59 -0.84 7.48 6.33
N VAL A 60 0.38 7.01 6.06
CA VAL A 60 0.72 5.59 6.14
C VAL A 60 0.72 5.09 7.59
N TYR A 61 1.18 5.88 8.57
CA TYR A 61 1.05 5.52 9.99
C TYR A 61 -0.42 5.31 10.40
N LEU A 62 -1.31 6.23 10.00
CA LEU A 62 -2.75 6.09 10.27
C LEU A 62 -3.36 4.86 9.56
N MET A 63 -2.85 4.51 8.38
CA MET A 63 -3.26 3.30 7.68
C MET A 63 -2.77 2.04 8.41
N GLU A 64 -1.51 2.01 8.84
CA GLU A 64 -0.94 0.89 9.60
C GLU A 64 -1.69 0.66 10.91
N ASP A 65 -1.95 1.72 11.69
CA ASP A 65 -2.73 1.65 12.93
C ASP A 65 -4.10 0.98 12.71
N PHE A 66 -4.78 1.35 11.63
CA PHE A 66 -6.04 0.70 11.25
C PHE A 66 -5.84 -0.76 10.85
N LEU A 67 -4.91 -1.06 9.93
CA LEU A 67 -4.68 -2.41 9.41
C LEU A 67 -4.33 -3.39 10.54
N GLU A 68 -3.45 -3.00 11.46
CA GLU A 68 -3.04 -3.79 12.62
C GLU A 68 -4.20 -4.01 13.62
N SER A 69 -5.22 -3.15 13.62
CA SER A 69 -6.41 -3.30 14.47
C SER A 69 -7.46 -4.30 13.94
N THR A 70 -7.34 -4.74 12.69
CA THR A 70 -8.32 -5.64 12.06
C THR A 70 -8.27 -7.04 12.69
N THR A 71 -9.41 -7.69 12.95
CA THR A 71 -9.41 -9.07 13.53
C THR A 71 -10.20 -10.07 12.71
N ASP A 72 -11.27 -9.64 12.04
CA ASP A 72 -12.22 -10.51 11.36
C ASP A 72 -12.47 -10.07 9.90
N PRO A 73 -11.54 -10.35 8.98
CA PRO A 73 -10.23 -10.96 9.20
C PRO A 73 -9.14 -9.94 9.55
N TYR A 74 -8.06 -10.41 10.20
CA TYR A 74 -6.79 -9.71 10.22
C TYR A 74 -6.25 -9.51 8.79
N TYR A 75 -5.76 -8.31 8.46
CA TYR A 75 -5.38 -7.92 7.09
C TYR A 75 -4.25 -8.79 6.49
N GLU A 76 -3.37 -9.36 7.33
CA GLU A 76 -2.30 -10.29 6.95
C GLU A 76 -1.34 -9.77 5.86
N GLY A 77 -1.16 -8.44 5.79
CA GLY A 77 -0.33 -7.77 4.80
C GLY A 77 1.05 -7.38 5.32
N GLU A 78 1.63 -6.34 4.73
CA GLU A 78 2.92 -5.77 5.14
C GLU A 78 2.86 -4.25 5.03
N VAL A 79 3.27 -3.55 6.09
CA VAL A 79 3.65 -2.13 6.04
C VAL A 79 5.11 -2.03 6.45
N LYS A 80 5.91 -1.30 5.66
CA LYS A 80 7.34 -1.13 5.93
C LYS A 80 7.77 0.30 5.69
N TYR A 81 8.77 0.69 6.47
CA TYR A 81 9.39 2.01 6.38
C TYR A 81 10.87 1.92 6.04
N GLY A 82 11.34 2.81 5.15
CA GLY A 82 12.76 3.02 4.88
C GLY A 82 13.31 4.09 5.81
N ASP A 83 14.26 3.73 6.68
CA ASP A 83 14.91 4.67 7.61
C ASP A 83 15.75 5.68 6.84
N ARG A 84 15.41 6.96 7.00
CA ARG A 84 16.02 8.11 6.32
C ARG A 84 15.86 8.10 4.81
N ASP A 85 14.97 7.28 4.28
CA ASP A 85 14.66 7.26 2.86
C ASP A 85 13.58 8.28 2.51
N GLU A 86 13.73 8.85 1.32
CA GLU A 86 12.85 9.87 0.76
C GLU A 86 11.68 9.24 -0.02
N HIS A 87 10.95 10.08 -0.75
CA HIS A 87 9.89 9.64 -1.65
C HIS A 87 10.37 8.61 -2.67
N CYS A 88 9.44 7.74 -3.10
CA CYS A 88 9.68 6.58 -3.96
C CYS A 88 10.46 5.41 -3.33
N TRP A 89 10.68 5.41 -2.01
CA TRP A 89 11.16 4.20 -1.34
C TRP A 89 10.17 3.04 -1.52
N ASN A 90 10.70 1.83 -1.72
CA ASN A 90 9.92 0.73 -2.24
C ASN A 90 10.17 -0.61 -1.52
N GLY A 91 10.73 -0.61 -0.31
CA GLY A 91 10.81 -1.82 0.50
C GLY A 91 12.17 -2.53 0.49
N ASP A 92 13.21 -1.93 -0.09
CA ASP A 92 14.59 -2.44 -0.04
C ASP A 92 15.43 -1.57 0.91
N PRO A 93 15.68 -2.04 2.14
CA PRO A 93 16.50 -1.29 3.10
C PRO A 93 18.01 -1.40 2.84
N ASP A 94 18.44 -2.30 1.94
CA ASP A 94 19.86 -2.62 1.74
C ASP A 94 20.48 -1.83 0.57
N GLN A 95 19.69 -1.06 -0.17
CA GLN A 95 20.11 -0.35 -1.37
C GLN A 95 19.53 1.06 -1.42
N PRO A 96 20.26 2.04 -1.99
CA PRO A 96 19.72 3.38 -2.18
C PRO A 96 18.57 3.38 -3.19
N ASN A 97 17.64 4.33 -3.05
CA ASN A 97 16.47 4.52 -3.92
C ASN A 97 16.79 4.50 -5.43
N ALA A 98 17.92 5.09 -5.84
CA ALA A 98 18.36 5.11 -7.23
C ALA A 98 18.62 3.71 -7.82
N ILE A 99 19.02 2.75 -6.98
CA ILE A 99 19.29 1.35 -7.36
C ILE A 99 18.04 0.51 -7.18
N THR A 100 17.35 0.61 -6.04
CA THR A 100 16.22 -0.27 -5.76
C THR A 100 15.08 -0.12 -6.78
N ARG A 101 14.84 1.08 -7.33
CA ARG A 101 13.87 1.30 -8.43
C ARG A 101 14.13 0.49 -9.70
N LEU A 102 15.35 -0.05 -9.86
CA LEU A 102 15.74 -0.92 -10.98
C LEU A 102 15.53 -2.41 -10.67
N ARG A 103 15.10 -2.74 -9.44
CA ARG A 103 15.04 -4.10 -8.88
C ARG A 103 13.62 -4.60 -8.59
N TYR A 104 12.58 -3.85 -8.97
CA TYR A 104 11.18 -4.24 -8.69
C TYR A 104 10.86 -5.68 -9.04
N ASN A 105 11.30 -6.16 -10.21
CA ASN A 105 11.07 -7.56 -10.59
C ASN A 105 11.78 -8.54 -9.66
N SER A 106 13.05 -8.29 -9.32
CA SER A 106 13.80 -9.16 -8.41
C SER A 106 13.24 -9.15 -6.99
N MET A 107 12.62 -8.05 -6.56
CA MET A 107 12.03 -7.92 -5.22
C MET A 107 10.62 -8.51 -5.14
N TYR A 108 9.76 -8.17 -6.10
CA TYR A 108 8.33 -8.45 -5.99
C TYR A 108 7.87 -9.67 -6.76
N VAL A 109 8.56 -10.08 -7.84
CA VAL A 109 8.16 -11.32 -8.54
C VAL A 109 8.19 -12.49 -7.56
N PRO A 110 9.23 -12.73 -6.74
CA PRO A 110 9.19 -13.81 -5.76
C PRO A 110 7.97 -13.77 -4.81
N LYS A 111 7.63 -12.57 -4.28
CA LYS A 111 6.45 -12.38 -3.42
C LYS A 111 5.14 -12.67 -4.16
N ILE A 112 5.01 -12.22 -5.40
CA ILE A 112 3.85 -12.47 -6.26
C ILE A 112 3.71 -13.97 -6.56
N MET A 113 4.82 -14.64 -6.88
CA MET A 113 4.86 -16.08 -7.13
C MET A 113 4.37 -16.87 -5.93
N GLU A 114 4.86 -16.54 -4.73
CA GLU A 114 4.43 -17.16 -3.48
C GLU A 114 2.93 -16.94 -3.24
N ARG A 115 2.41 -15.72 -3.47
CA ARG A 115 0.99 -15.42 -3.31
C ARG A 115 0.11 -16.20 -4.28
N ILE A 116 0.52 -16.30 -5.55
CA ILE A 116 -0.17 -17.11 -6.56
C ILE A 116 -0.21 -18.55 -6.08
N GLU A 117 0.92 -19.12 -5.67
CA GLU A 117 0.99 -20.51 -5.21
C GLU A 117 0.10 -20.78 -3.98
N LYS A 118 0.03 -19.84 -3.03
CA LYS A 118 -0.83 -19.95 -1.84
C LYS A 118 -2.34 -19.88 -2.14
N SER A 119 -2.74 -19.33 -3.28
CA SER A 119 -4.16 -19.03 -3.55
C SER A 119 -4.72 -19.52 -4.87
N ALA A 120 -3.87 -20.10 -5.70
CA ALA A 120 -4.30 -20.69 -6.94
C ALA A 120 -5.30 -21.83 -6.67
N PRO A 121 -6.31 -22.00 -7.55
CA PRO A 121 -7.16 -23.19 -7.52
C PRO A 121 -6.33 -24.47 -7.56
N LYS A 122 -6.86 -25.56 -6.97
CA LYS A 122 -6.16 -26.84 -6.84
C LYS A 122 -5.58 -27.38 -8.16
N ASP A 123 -6.25 -27.11 -9.28
CA ASP A 123 -5.88 -27.62 -10.61
C ASP A 123 -5.25 -26.55 -11.52
N ALA A 124 -4.86 -25.40 -10.96
CA ALA A 124 -4.23 -24.33 -11.72
C ALA A 124 -2.79 -24.70 -12.13
N ASP A 125 -2.42 -24.37 -13.36
CA ASP A 125 -1.05 -24.56 -13.85
C ASP A 125 -0.12 -23.47 -13.31
N LEU A 126 0.79 -23.87 -12.43
CA LEU A 126 1.79 -23.02 -11.81
C LEU A 126 3.18 -23.18 -12.43
N THR A 127 3.33 -23.98 -13.49
CA THR A 127 4.65 -24.45 -13.95
C THR A 127 4.97 -24.12 -15.40
N SER A 128 3.99 -24.11 -16.32
CA SER A 128 4.27 -23.92 -17.76
C SER A 128 4.91 -22.59 -18.12
N TRP A 129 4.68 -21.57 -17.30
CA TRP A 129 5.15 -20.20 -17.50
C TRP A 129 6.35 -19.85 -16.58
N ARG A 130 6.75 -20.75 -15.67
CA ARG A 130 7.96 -20.56 -14.84
C ARG A 130 9.19 -20.96 -15.65
N TYR A 131 10.00 -19.98 -16.04
CA TYR A 131 11.28 -20.22 -16.70
C TYR A 131 12.30 -20.79 -15.69
N LYS A 132 13.10 -21.78 -16.11
CA LYS A 132 14.16 -22.40 -15.29
C LYS A 132 15.51 -21.80 -15.62
#